data_AF-A0A7X7LFW0-F1
#
_entry.id   AF-A0A7X7LFW0-F1
#
_cell.length_a   1.000
_cell.length_b   1.000
_cell.length_c   1.000
_cell.angle_alpha   90.00
_cell.angle_beta   90.00
_cell.angle_gamma   90.00
#
_symmetry.space_group_name_H-M   'P 1'
#
loop_
_entity.id
_entity.type
_entity.pdbx_description
1 polymer ?
#
loop_
_entity_poly.entity_id
_entity_poly.type
_entity_poly.pdbx_seq_one_letter_code
_entity_poly.pdbx_strand_id
1 'polypeptide(L)'
;MKRAFLLIFISFSSLLIQAQPVKYSNDFMSLGVGARAFGMGKAMSAISDDATSSYWNPAGLVLVPSNIQLYFMHSEYMAGLAAYDYGAFAFKADEHTALGLSYLRFGIDDIPDTSELIDAEGNINMDKIRSFSASDNSFCFSFARKIKSNDHFRYGVNARIIRRTAGTFANAWGFGF
;
A
#
# COMPACT_ATOMS: atom_id res chain seq x y z
N MET A 1 35.13 30.61 -16.57
CA MET A 1 35.93 29.65 -15.77
C MET A 1 35.26 29.28 -14.43
N LYS A 2 34.93 30.24 -13.54
CA LYS A 2 34.34 29.92 -12.21
C LYS A 2 33.01 29.14 -12.25
N ARG A 3 32.13 29.42 -13.22
CA ARG A 3 30.84 28.72 -13.39
C ARG A 3 30.99 27.27 -13.86
N ALA A 4 31.97 26.99 -14.72
CA ALA A 4 32.26 25.63 -15.17
C ALA A 4 32.81 24.77 -14.04
N PHE A 5 33.67 25.35 -13.19
CA PHE A 5 34.21 24.68 -12.01
C PHE A 5 33.11 24.33 -11.00
N LEU A 6 32.14 25.24 -10.80
CA LEU A 6 30.99 25.00 -9.93
C LEU A 6 30.08 23.87 -10.45
N LEU A 7 29.81 23.82 -11.76
CA LEU A 7 29.01 22.77 -12.38
C LEU A 7 29.69 21.40 -12.33
N ILE A 8 31.01 21.35 -12.52
CA ILE A 8 31.80 20.13 -12.37
C ILE A 8 31.81 19.67 -10.90
N PHE A 9 31.96 20.61 -9.96
CA PHE A 9 31.92 20.30 -8.53
C PHE A 9 30.57 19.75 -8.08
N ILE A 10 29.45 20.31 -8.56
CA ILE A 10 28.09 19.83 -8.28
C ILE A 10 27.85 18.45 -8.92
N SER A 11 28.36 18.22 -10.13
CA SER A 11 28.24 16.91 -10.79
C SER A 11 29.07 15.85 -10.07
N PHE A 12 30.28 16.20 -9.61
CA PHE A 12 31.16 15.28 -8.90
C PHE A 12 30.69 14.96 -7.48
N SER A 13 30.06 15.90 -6.79
CA SER A 13 29.48 15.65 -5.47
C SER A 13 28.29 14.69 -5.51
N SER A 14 27.54 14.67 -6.61
CA SER A 14 26.42 13.72 -6.79
C SER A 14 26.87 12.25 -6.89
N LEU A 15 28.10 12.00 -7.35
CA LEU A 15 28.69 10.65 -7.46
C LEU A 15 29.13 10.07 -6.11
N LEU A 16 29.27 10.91 -5.08
CA LEU A 16 29.66 10.49 -3.72
C LEU A 16 28.45 10.12 -2.84
N ILE A 17 27.23 10.36 -3.33
CA ILE A 17 26.00 10.00 -2.61
C ILE A 17 25.65 8.55 -2.95
N GLN A 18 26.06 7.62 -2.10
CA GLN A 18 25.50 6.27 -2.12
C GLN A 18 24.19 6.28 -1.33
N ALA A 19 23.07 6.23 -2.04
CA ALA A 19 21.78 5.97 -1.41
C ALA A 19 21.78 4.53 -0.89
N GLN A 20 21.72 4.36 0.44
CA GLN A 20 21.46 3.06 1.04
C GLN A 20 19.97 2.75 0.88
N PRO A 21 19.57 1.54 0.43
CA PRO A 21 18.17 1.16 0.42
C PRO A 21 17.67 1.11 1.86
N VAL A 22 16.78 2.05 2.20
CA VAL A 22 16.12 2.05 3.51
C VAL A 22 15.16 0.88 3.54
N LYS A 23 15.37 -0.04 4.47
CA LYS A 23 14.50 -1.21 4.67
C LYS A 23 13.30 -0.77 5.51
N TYR A 24 12.10 -0.95 4.96
CA TYR A 24 10.85 -0.71 5.68
C TYR A 24 10.12 -2.03 5.89
N SER A 25 9.48 -2.20 7.05
CA SER A 25 8.74 -3.42 7.38
C SER A 25 7.47 -3.59 6.51
N ASN A 26 6.90 -2.49 6.01
CA ASN A 26 5.63 -2.46 5.27
C ASN A 26 5.82 -2.08 3.79
N ASP A 27 6.84 -2.63 3.14
CA ASP A 27 7.25 -2.22 1.78
C ASP A 27 6.15 -2.43 0.71
N PHE A 28 5.26 -3.41 0.92
CA PHE A 28 4.07 -3.63 0.06
C PHE A 28 3.19 -2.38 -0.05
N MET A 29 3.17 -1.54 0.97
CA MET A 29 2.40 -0.28 0.95
C MET A 29 3.05 0.81 0.10
N SER A 30 4.26 0.62 -0.44
CA SER A 30 4.90 1.58 -1.36
C SER A 30 4.46 1.39 -2.83
N LEU A 31 3.77 0.28 -3.12
CA LEU A 31 3.36 -0.10 -4.47
C LEU A 31 2.39 0.91 -5.07
N GLY A 32 1.52 1.52 -4.27
CA GLY A 32 0.47 2.46 -4.70
C GLY A 32 -0.89 1.79 -4.78
N VAL A 33 -1.97 2.56 -4.96
CA VAL A 33 -3.29 2.03 -5.34
C VAL A 33 -3.93 2.88 -6.43
N GLY A 34 -4.61 2.20 -7.34
CA GLY A 34 -5.52 2.77 -8.33
C GLY A 34 -4.90 3.03 -9.70
N ALA A 35 -5.65 2.66 -10.75
CA ALA A 35 -5.20 2.76 -12.13
C ALA A 35 -4.84 4.21 -12.54
N ARG A 36 -5.64 5.21 -12.11
CA ARG A 36 -5.34 6.64 -12.32
C ARG A 36 -4.00 7.01 -11.68
N ALA A 37 -3.77 6.58 -10.44
CA ALA A 37 -2.53 6.87 -9.74
C ALA A 37 -1.33 6.25 -10.46
N PHE A 38 -1.45 5.00 -10.92
CA PHE A 38 -0.39 4.33 -11.68
C PHE A 38 -0.11 5.04 -13.02
N GLY A 39 -1.14 5.44 -13.76
CA GLY A 39 -0.98 6.24 -14.98
C GLY A 39 -0.31 7.60 -14.77
N MET A 40 -0.41 8.14 -13.55
CA MET A 40 0.23 9.39 -13.14
C MET A 40 1.56 9.20 -12.41
N GLY A 41 2.13 7.99 -12.41
CA GLY A 41 3.40 7.72 -11.72
C GLY A 41 3.32 7.91 -10.20
N LYS A 42 2.15 7.61 -9.60
CA LYS A 42 1.85 7.73 -8.16
C LYS A 42 1.74 9.17 -7.63
N ALA A 43 1.61 10.16 -8.51
CA ALA A 43 1.49 11.58 -8.15
C ALA A 43 0.08 11.99 -7.67
N MET A 44 -0.38 11.46 -6.54
CA MET A 44 -1.77 11.63 -6.07
C MET A 44 -1.98 12.56 -4.86
N SER A 45 -0.91 12.93 -4.14
CA SER A 45 -1.01 13.58 -2.81
C SER A 45 -1.91 14.84 -2.79
N ALA A 46 -1.88 15.68 -3.83
CA ALA A 46 -2.66 16.92 -3.90
C ALA A 46 -3.99 16.80 -4.68
N ILE A 47 -4.20 15.70 -5.40
CA ILE A 47 -5.30 15.56 -6.37
C ILE A 47 -6.26 14.42 -6.04
N SER A 48 -6.02 13.67 -4.96
CA SER A 48 -6.91 12.58 -4.55
C SER A 48 -8.26 13.16 -4.12
N ASP A 49 -9.31 12.69 -4.77
CA ASP A 49 -10.69 13.18 -4.65
C ASP A 49 -11.71 12.02 -4.77
N ASP A 50 -11.29 10.80 -4.46
CA ASP A 50 -12.10 9.59 -4.53
C ASP A 50 -11.83 8.67 -3.31
N ALA A 51 -12.45 7.49 -3.25
CA ALA A 51 -12.27 6.57 -2.12
C ALA A 51 -10.81 6.12 -1.89
N THR A 52 -9.93 6.23 -2.89
CA THR A 52 -8.49 5.97 -2.75
C THR A 52 -7.76 7.05 -1.95
N SER A 53 -8.41 8.19 -1.64
CA SER A 53 -7.88 9.19 -0.71
C SER A 53 -7.51 8.60 0.65
N SER A 54 -8.20 7.56 1.12
CA SER A 54 -7.82 6.85 2.35
C SER A 54 -6.39 6.27 2.31
N TYR A 55 -5.89 5.90 1.13
CA TYR A 55 -4.52 5.46 0.92
C TYR A 55 -3.56 6.63 0.66
N TRP A 56 -3.91 7.54 -0.26
CA TRP A 56 -3.00 8.60 -0.75
C TRP A 56 -2.93 9.84 0.14
N ASN A 57 -4.07 10.42 0.49
CA ASN A 57 -4.19 11.60 1.35
C ASN A 57 -5.62 11.68 1.91
N PRO A 58 -5.84 11.35 3.20
CA PRO A 58 -7.18 11.31 3.78
C PRO A 58 -7.88 12.67 3.72
N ALA A 59 -7.15 13.80 3.71
CA ALA A 59 -7.76 15.12 3.57
C ALA A 59 -8.54 15.31 2.25
N GLY A 60 -8.28 14.46 1.24
CA GLY A 60 -9.03 14.40 0.00
C GLY A 60 -10.42 13.78 0.11
N LEU A 61 -10.74 13.04 1.19
CA LEU A 61 -12.04 12.36 1.34
C LEU A 61 -13.23 13.32 1.34
N VAL A 62 -13.05 14.57 1.80
CA VAL A 62 -14.12 15.59 1.75
C VAL A 62 -14.38 16.11 0.34
N LEU A 63 -13.48 15.82 -0.62
CA LEU A 63 -13.65 16.16 -2.04
C LEU A 63 -14.40 15.10 -2.84
N VAL A 64 -14.66 13.93 -2.25
CA VAL A 64 -15.38 12.85 -2.93
C VAL A 64 -16.71 13.41 -3.45
N PRO A 65 -17.01 13.26 -4.76
CA PRO A 65 -18.14 13.96 -5.37
C PRO A 65 -19.47 13.50 -4.79
N SER A 66 -19.61 12.19 -4.56
CA SER A 66 -20.81 11.57 -4.00
C SER A 66 -20.75 11.41 -2.47
N ASN A 67 -21.91 11.19 -1.84
CA ASN A 67 -21.97 10.92 -0.41
C ASN A 67 -21.40 9.54 -0.05
N ILE A 68 -21.54 8.57 -0.96
CA ILE A 68 -20.98 7.23 -0.84
C ILE A 68 -20.20 6.94 -2.11
N GLN A 69 -18.99 6.39 -1.96
CA GLN A 69 -18.22 5.86 -3.07
C GLN A 69 -17.54 4.55 -2.66
N LEU A 70 -17.60 3.57 -3.54
CA LEU A 70 -16.85 2.32 -3.44
C LEU A 70 -15.77 2.30 -4.51
N TYR A 71 -14.64 1.68 -4.18
CA TYR A 71 -13.52 1.48 -5.10
C TYR A 71 -12.93 0.10 -4.90
N PHE A 72 -12.63 -0.58 -6.01
CA PHE A 72 -11.99 -1.89 -6.01
C PHE A 72 -10.88 -1.91 -7.07
N MET A 73 -9.79 -2.57 -6.73
CA MET A 73 -8.66 -2.79 -7.61
C MET A 73 -8.10 -4.19 -7.36
N HIS A 74 -7.71 -4.83 -8.44
CA HIS A 74 -6.95 -6.06 -8.46
C HIS A 74 -5.79 -5.87 -9.44
N SER A 75 -4.60 -6.32 -9.06
CA SER A 75 -3.40 -6.25 -9.89
C SER A 75 -2.55 -7.49 -9.67
N GLU A 76 -2.07 -8.07 -10.77
CA GLU A 76 -1.15 -9.19 -10.76
C GLU A 76 0.30 -8.71 -10.76
N TYR A 77 1.12 -9.30 -9.90
CA TYR A 77 2.55 -9.07 -9.78
C TYR A 77 3.32 -10.37 -10.02
N MET A 78 4.61 -10.24 -10.36
CA MET A 78 5.50 -11.39 -10.59
C MET A 78 4.94 -12.41 -11.59
N ALA A 79 4.45 -11.93 -12.74
CA ALA A 79 3.85 -12.75 -13.78
C ALA A 79 2.62 -13.57 -13.32
N GLY A 80 1.83 -13.04 -12.39
CA GLY A 80 0.61 -13.67 -11.90
C GLY A 80 0.80 -14.56 -10.68
N LEU A 81 1.99 -14.53 -10.05
CA LEU A 81 2.25 -15.29 -8.83
C LEU A 81 1.71 -14.57 -7.59
N ALA A 82 1.69 -13.24 -7.59
CA ALA A 82 1.29 -12.46 -6.43
C ALA A 82 0.13 -11.54 -6.79
N ALA A 83 -0.95 -11.63 -6.02
CA ALA A 83 -2.11 -10.75 -6.15
C ALA A 83 -1.96 -9.53 -5.23
N TYR A 84 -2.32 -8.36 -5.76
CA TYR A 84 -2.36 -7.11 -5.03
C TYR A 84 -3.74 -6.46 -5.16
N ASP A 85 -4.51 -6.56 -4.08
CA ASP A 85 -5.92 -6.20 -4.04
C ASP A 85 -6.14 -5.00 -3.12
N TYR A 86 -7.05 -4.12 -3.53
CA TYR A 86 -7.45 -2.98 -2.73
C TYR A 86 -8.96 -2.76 -2.83
N GLY A 87 -9.59 -2.57 -1.68
CA GLY A 87 -10.99 -2.16 -1.56
C GLY A 87 -11.08 -0.91 -0.69
N ALA A 88 -11.89 0.06 -1.08
CA ALA A 88 -12.16 1.24 -0.29
C ALA A 88 -13.63 1.64 -0.33
N PHE A 89 -14.08 2.17 0.80
CA PHE A 89 -15.38 2.79 1.00
C PHE A 89 -15.15 4.19 1.55
N ALA A 90 -15.72 5.18 0.88
CA ALA A 90 -15.75 6.56 1.35
C ALA A 90 -17.18 6.98 1.65
N PHE A 91 -17.38 7.64 2.78
CA PHE A 91 -18.64 8.20 3.21
C PHE A 91 -18.46 9.66 3.59
N LYS A 92 -19.00 10.56 2.77
CA LYS A 92 -19.07 11.99 3.04
C LYS A 92 -20.34 12.26 3.83
N ALA A 93 -20.19 12.41 5.15
CA ALA A 93 -21.28 12.62 6.08
C ALA A 93 -21.94 13.99 5.88
N ASP A 94 -21.13 15.01 5.57
CA ASP A 94 -21.55 16.36 5.21
C ASP A 94 -20.47 17.03 4.35
N GLU A 95 -20.67 18.29 3.92
CA GLU A 95 -19.71 19.03 3.09
C GLU A 95 -18.33 19.25 3.76
N HIS A 96 -18.25 19.05 5.07
CA HIS A 96 -17.06 19.32 5.87
C HIS A 96 -16.44 18.06 6.45
N THR A 97 -17.12 16.92 6.47
CA THR A 97 -16.73 15.74 7.23
C THR A 97 -16.89 14.49 6.37
N ALA A 98 -15.82 13.71 6.28
CA ALA A 98 -15.83 12.44 5.57
C ALA A 98 -15.07 11.35 6.34
N LEU A 99 -15.54 10.12 6.17
CA LEU A 99 -14.98 8.90 6.72
C LEU A 99 -14.54 7.98 5.58
N GLY A 100 -13.51 7.18 5.85
CA GLY A 100 -13.03 6.17 4.92
C GLY A 100 -12.73 4.86 5.63
N LEU A 101 -13.02 3.77 4.95
CA LEU A 101 -12.57 2.42 5.31
C LEU A 101 -11.85 1.85 4.09
N SER A 102 -10.69 1.26 4.28
CA SER A 102 -10.05 0.51 3.21
C SER A 102 -9.34 -0.74 3.69
N TYR A 103 -9.21 -1.67 2.77
CA TYR A 103 -8.50 -2.93 2.92
C TYR A 103 -7.53 -3.08 1.76
N LEU A 104 -6.31 -3.47 2.07
CA LEU A 104 -5.27 -3.77 1.10
C LEU A 104 -4.68 -5.14 1.41
N ARG A 105 -4.52 -5.96 0.38
CA ARG A 105 -3.90 -7.27 0.46
C ARG A 105 -2.79 -7.38 -0.58
N PHE A 106 -1.62 -7.84 -0.17
CA PHE A 106 -0.59 -8.31 -1.08
C PHE A 106 -0.23 -9.73 -0.68
N GLY A 107 -0.30 -10.70 -1.59
CA GLY A 107 0.06 -12.06 -1.22
C GLY A 107 0.19 -13.02 -2.37
N ILE A 108 0.84 -14.14 -2.07
CA ILE A 108 0.93 -15.32 -2.91
C ILE A 108 0.10 -16.40 -2.23
N ASP A 109 -0.87 -16.93 -2.96
CA ASP A 109 -1.71 -18.01 -2.51
C ASP A 109 -1.22 -19.35 -3.03
N ASP A 110 -1.65 -20.42 -2.36
CA ASP A 110 -1.44 -21.80 -2.79
C ASP A 110 0.04 -22.20 -3.03
N ILE A 111 0.97 -21.70 -2.19
CA ILE A 111 2.38 -22.10 -2.22
C ILE A 111 2.47 -23.57 -1.78
N PRO A 112 3.03 -24.47 -2.61
CA PRO A 112 3.21 -25.87 -2.23
C PRO A 112 4.24 -26.01 -1.10
N ASP A 113 3.84 -26.66 -0.02
CA ASP A 113 4.72 -27.09 1.06
C ASP A 113 5.25 -28.49 0.74
N THR A 114 6.55 -28.56 0.46
CA THR A 114 7.27 -29.82 0.20
C THR A 114 8.16 -30.25 1.36
N SER A 115 8.03 -29.62 2.54
CA SER A 115 8.86 -29.94 3.71
C SER A 115 8.71 -31.38 4.21
N GLU A 116 7.53 -31.98 4.02
CA GLU A 116 7.24 -33.38 4.38
C GLU A 116 7.20 -34.33 3.16
N LEU A 117 7.69 -33.89 1.99
CA LEU A 117 7.61 -34.66 0.75
C LEU A 117 8.41 -35.97 0.79
N ILE A 118 9.55 -35.95 1.49
CA ILE A 118 10.45 -37.10 1.63
C ILE A 118 10.42 -37.54 3.08
N ASP A 119 10.09 -38.82 3.31
CA ASP A 119 10.11 -39.41 4.66
C ASP A 119 11.54 -39.75 5.11
N ALA A 120 11.68 -40.23 6.35
CA ALA A 120 12.99 -40.58 6.93
C ALA A 120 13.65 -41.77 6.18
N GLU A 121 12.84 -42.58 5.51
CA GLU A 121 13.23 -43.74 4.72
C GLU A 121 13.58 -43.38 3.26
N GLY A 122 13.42 -42.10 2.85
CA GLY A 122 13.75 -41.59 1.53
C GLY A 122 12.66 -41.79 0.48
N ASN A 123 11.45 -42.23 0.85
CA ASN A 123 10.34 -42.37 -0.07
C ASN A 123 9.66 -41.02 -0.32
N ILE A 124 9.23 -40.82 -1.57
CA ILE A 124 8.49 -39.63 -1.98
C ILE A 124 7.00 -39.88 -1.76
N ASN A 125 6.35 -39.04 -0.95
CA ASN A 125 4.92 -39.10 -0.70
C ASN A 125 4.23 -37.82 -1.18
N MET A 126 3.65 -37.88 -2.38
CA MET A 126 2.94 -36.74 -3.00
C MET A 126 1.67 -36.34 -2.23
N ASP A 127 1.08 -37.24 -1.43
CA ASP A 127 -0.13 -36.96 -0.64
C ASP A 127 0.16 -36.03 0.55
N LYS A 128 1.44 -35.82 0.88
CA LYS A 128 1.88 -34.89 1.95
C LYS A 128 2.08 -33.46 1.46
N ILE A 129 1.98 -33.19 0.16
CA ILE A 129 2.06 -31.83 -0.36
C ILE A 129 0.79 -31.08 0.07
N ARG A 130 0.96 -30.10 0.96
CA ARG A 130 -0.09 -29.17 1.38
C ARG A 130 0.18 -27.81 0.75
N SER A 131 -0.79 -26.91 0.77
CA SER A 131 -0.56 -25.52 0.36
C SER A 131 -0.62 -24.57 1.55
N PHE A 132 0.13 -23.48 1.46
CA PHE A 132 0.03 -22.36 2.38
C PHE A 132 0.08 -21.04 1.62
N SER A 133 -0.44 -19.96 2.22
CA SER A 133 -0.35 -18.62 1.64
C SER A 133 0.63 -17.76 2.44
N ALA A 134 1.29 -16.83 1.73
CA ALA A 134 2.02 -15.74 2.34
C ALA A 134 1.33 -14.42 1.96
N SER A 135 0.85 -13.65 2.95
CA SER A 135 0.10 -12.44 2.69
C SER A 135 0.33 -11.33 3.72
N ASP A 136 0.36 -10.11 3.21
CA ASP A 136 0.42 -8.85 3.92
C ASP A 136 -0.92 -8.13 3.77
N ASN A 137 -1.61 -7.91 4.88
CA ASN A 137 -2.95 -7.34 4.95
C ASN A 137 -2.90 -6.01 5.70
N SER A 138 -3.62 -5.00 5.22
CA SER A 138 -3.73 -3.69 5.88
C SER A 138 -5.19 -3.25 5.89
N PHE A 139 -5.70 -2.96 7.08
CA PHE A 139 -7.00 -2.33 7.28
C PHE A 139 -6.77 -0.88 7.72
N CYS A 140 -7.42 0.06 7.07
CA CYS A 140 -7.27 1.49 7.33
C CYS A 140 -8.63 2.13 7.61
N PHE A 141 -8.72 2.81 8.74
CA PHE A 141 -9.76 3.79 9.01
C PHE A 141 -9.22 5.19 8.72
N SER A 142 -10.04 6.01 8.08
CA SER A 142 -9.69 7.36 7.69
C SER A 142 -10.75 8.35 8.16
N PHE A 143 -10.31 9.47 8.69
CA PHE A 143 -11.17 10.61 9.02
C PHE A 143 -10.64 11.85 8.33
N ALA A 144 -11.54 12.66 7.77
CA ALA A 144 -11.18 13.89 7.10
C ALA A 144 -12.15 15.01 7.45
N ARG A 145 -11.61 16.22 7.55
CA ARG A 145 -12.39 17.42 7.81
C ARG A 145 -11.89 18.65 7.07
N LYS A 146 -12.84 19.45 6.59
CA LYS A 146 -12.65 20.81 6.06
C LYS A 146 -12.93 21.83 7.17
N ILE A 147 -12.09 22.83 7.32
CA ILE A 147 -12.29 23.88 8.33
C ILE A 147 -13.43 24.80 7.89
N LYS A 148 -14.46 24.97 8.73
CA LYS A 148 -15.63 25.81 8.42
C LYS A 148 -15.31 27.28 8.18
N SER A 149 -14.28 27.81 8.84
CA SER A 149 -13.86 29.21 8.68
C SER A 149 -12.92 29.44 7.49
N ASN A 150 -12.43 28.39 6.82
CA ASN A 150 -11.53 28.51 5.67
C ASN A 150 -11.75 27.37 4.68
N ASP A 151 -12.35 27.71 3.54
CA ASP A 151 -12.70 26.75 2.50
C ASP A 151 -11.50 26.09 1.81
N HIS A 152 -10.29 26.61 2.00
CA HIS A 152 -9.07 26.09 1.39
C HIS A 152 -8.34 25.08 2.26
N PHE A 153 -8.63 25.04 3.56
CA PHE A 153 -7.89 24.18 4.50
C PHE A 153 -8.67 22.93 4.86
N ARG A 154 -8.03 21.78 4.62
CA ARG A 154 -8.55 20.45 4.93
C ARG A 154 -7.45 19.65 5.60
N TYR A 155 -7.85 18.78 6.52
CA TYR A 155 -6.95 17.84 7.18
C TYR A 155 -7.59 16.47 7.23
N GLY A 156 -6.75 15.45 7.39
CA GLY A 156 -7.21 14.09 7.56
C GLY A 156 -6.18 13.27 8.31
N VAL A 157 -6.64 12.19 8.91
CA VAL A 157 -5.84 11.25 9.70
C VAL A 157 -6.22 9.83 9.32
N ASN A 158 -5.24 8.93 9.37
CA ASN A 158 -5.47 7.51 9.22
C ASN A 158 -5.11 6.76 10.50
N ALA A 159 -5.76 5.63 10.70
CA ALA A 159 -5.37 4.63 11.67
C ALA A 159 -5.36 3.28 10.95
N ARG A 160 -4.22 2.60 10.98
CA ARG A 160 -3.98 1.37 10.22
C ARG A 160 -3.58 0.23 11.13
N ILE A 161 -4.14 -0.94 10.84
CA ILE A 161 -3.77 -2.22 11.44
C ILE A 161 -3.28 -3.12 10.33
N ILE A 162 -2.09 -3.69 10.51
CA ILE A 162 -1.40 -4.51 9.52
C ILE A 162 -1.25 -5.92 10.09
N ARG A 163 -1.57 -6.93 9.28
CA ARG A 163 -1.44 -8.34 9.62
C ARG A 163 -0.66 -9.05 8.53
N ARG A 164 0.47 -9.64 8.93
CA ARG A 164 1.33 -10.42 8.03
C ARG A 164 1.29 -11.89 8.43
N THR A 165 1.21 -12.77 7.45
CA THR A 165 1.20 -14.23 7.64
C THR A 165 2.06 -14.91 6.58
N ALA A 166 2.79 -15.95 6.96
CA ALA A 166 3.46 -16.88 6.05
C ALA A 166 3.15 -18.30 6.54
N GLY A 167 2.12 -18.90 5.95
CA GLY A 167 1.54 -20.15 6.39
C GLY A 167 1.14 -20.15 7.87
N THR A 168 1.19 -21.32 8.49
CA THR A 168 0.98 -21.47 9.95
C THR A 168 2.23 -21.15 10.77
N PHE A 169 3.37 -20.90 10.10
CA PHE A 169 4.68 -20.86 10.73
C PHE A 169 5.07 -19.48 11.25
N ALA A 170 4.69 -18.41 10.55
CA ALA A 170 5.08 -17.06 10.92
C ALA A 170 3.91 -16.09 10.78
N ASN A 171 3.78 -15.21 11.78
CA ASN A 171 2.77 -14.18 11.75
C ASN A 171 3.20 -12.95 12.54
N ALA A 172 2.76 -11.77 12.12
CA ALA A 172 3.09 -10.50 12.78
C ALA A 172 1.92 -9.51 12.72
N TRP A 173 1.91 -8.58 13.68
CA TRP A 173 1.00 -7.44 13.71
C TRP A 173 1.78 -6.14 13.62
N GLY A 174 1.22 -5.15 12.95
CA GLY A 174 1.76 -3.81 12.83
C GLY A 174 0.66 -2.76 12.95
N PHE A 175 1.07 -1.54 13.29
CA PHE A 175 0.17 -0.39 13.43
C PHE A 175 0.78 0.81 12.70
N GLY A 176 -0.06 1.67 12.15
CA GLY A 176 0.38 2.88 11.45
C GLY A 176 -0.68 3.97 11.45
N PHE A 177 -0.29 5.15 10.99
CA PHE A 177 -1.14 6.33 10.81
C PHE A 177 -0.80 7.05 9.51
#